data_AF-A0A1Q7BQR7-F1
#
_entry.id   AF-A0A1Q7BQR7-F1
#
_cell.length_a   1.000
_cell.length_b   1.000
_cell.length_c   1.000
_cell.angle_alpha   90.00
_cell.angle_beta   90.00
_cell.angle_gamma   90.00
#
_symmetry.space_group_name_H-M   'P 1'
#
loop_
_entity.id
_entity.type
_entity.pdbx_description
1 polymer ?
#
loop_
_entity_poly.entity_id
_entity_poly.type
_entity_poly.pdbx_seq_one_letter_code
_entity_poly.pdbx_strand_id
1 'polypeptide(L)' 'MRQLLESGVHFGHQTRRWNPKMKRFIFTERNGIYIIDLRQSLDYIEKAYDFIKNTVAEGGSILFVGT' A
#
# COMPACT_ATOMS: atom_id res chain seq x y z
N MET A 1 -8.37 7.69 6.84
CA MET A 1 -7.97 6.58 7.75
C MET A 1 -9.09 5.56 7.97
N ARG A 2 -10.24 5.98 8.50
CA ARG A 2 -11.39 5.11 8.86
C ARG A 2 -11.84 4.18 7.73
N GLN A 3 -12.04 4.72 6.53
CA GLN A 3 -12.45 3.92 5.36
C GLN A 3 -11.45 2.81 5.00
N LEU A 4 -10.14 3.03 5.15
CA LEU A 4 -9.11 2.04 4.87
C LEU A 4 -9.09 0.89 5.90
N LEU A 5 -9.48 1.21 7.14
CA LEU A 5 -9.64 0.18 8.18
C LEU A 5 -10.90 -0.65 7.91
N GLU A 6 -12.03 0.01 7.66
CA GLU A 6 -13.31 -0.64 7.38
C GLU A 6 -13.29 -1.48 6.10
N SER A 7 -12.53 -1.08 5.08
CA SER A 7 -12.35 -1.85 3.84
C SER A 7 -11.36 -3.02 3.95
N GLY A 8 -10.64 -3.15 5.08
CA GLY A 8 -9.72 -4.26 5.31
C GLY A 8 -8.40 -4.19 4.53
N VAL A 9 -8.03 -3.05 3.93
CA VAL A 9 -6.81 -2.97 3.10
C VAL A 9 -5.49 -3.07 3.88
N HIS A 10 -5.56 -3.06 5.21
CA HIS A 10 -4.40 -3.24 6.09
C HIS A 10 -4.00 -4.71 6.26
N PHE A 11 -4.83 -5.67 5.83
CA PHE A 11 -4.49 -7.08 5.91
C PHE A 11 -3.49 -7.45 4.83
N GLY A 12 -2.31 -7.92 5.24
CA GLY A 12 -1.31 -8.51 4.37
C GLY A 12 -1.50 -10.03 4.23
N HIS A 13 -0.39 -10.72 4.01
CA HIS A 13 -0.35 -12.19 3.89
C HIS A 13 0.03 -12.88 5.22
N GLN A 14 -0.05 -14.20 5.20
CA GLN A 14 0.46 -15.05 6.28
C GLN A 14 1.95 -14.81 6.53
N THR A 15 2.40 -14.87 7.79
CA THR A 15 3.78 -14.57 8.19
C THR A 15 4.83 -15.50 7.57
N ARG A 16 4.44 -16.70 7.13
CA ARG A 16 5.29 -17.61 6.35
C ARG A 16 5.49 -17.21 4.88
N ARG A 17 4.64 -16.32 4.33
CA ARG A 17 4.66 -15.85 2.93
C ARG A 17 4.91 -14.35 2.88
N TRP A 18 6.05 -13.91 3.42
CA TRP A 18 6.43 -12.51 3.44
C TRP A 18 7.80 -12.30 2.79
N ASN A 19 8.02 -11.07 2.32
CA ASN A 19 9.32 -10.63 1.84
C ASN A 19 10.03 -9.86 2.96
N PRO A 20 11.26 -10.22 3.37
CA PRO A 20 12.00 -9.54 4.42
C PRO A 20 12.13 -8.01 4.23
N LYS A 21 12.15 -7.53 2.98
CA LYS A 21 12.19 -6.09 2.65
C LYS A 21 10.93 -5.33 3.09
N MET A 22 9.83 -6.05 3.37
CA MET A 22 8.58 -5.45 3.83
C MET A 22 8.60 -5.11 5.33
N LYS A 23 9.62 -5.53 6.09
CA LYS A 23 9.68 -5.31 7.55
C LYS A 23 9.38 -3.87 7.96
N ARG A 24 9.87 -2.89 7.21
CA ARG A 24 9.65 -1.46 7.49
C ARG A 24 8.21 -0.98 7.31
N PHE A 25 7.40 -1.69 6.50
CA PHE A 25 6.01 -1.36 6.20
C PHE A 25 5.00 -2.17 7.04
N ILE A 26 5.48 -3.15 7.81
CA ILE A 26 4.65 -3.98 8.67
C ILE A 26 4.46 -3.25 10.01
N PHE A 27 3.21 -3.04 10.39
CA PHE A 27 2.84 -2.47 11.68
C PHE A 27 2.92 -3.50 12.80
N THR A 28 2.29 -4.67 12.59
CA THR A 28 2.28 -5.76 13.58
C THR A 28 1.86 -7.08 12.92
N GLU A 29 1.84 -8.16 13.70
CA GLU A 29 1.24 -9.44 13.34
C GLU A 29 0.00 -9.68 14.21
N ARG A 30 -1.09 -10.16 13.61
CA ARG A 30 -2.27 -10.62 14.34
C ARG A 30 -2.77 -11.93 13.74
N ASN A 31 -2.88 -12.98 14.55
CA ASN A 31 -3.36 -14.30 14.13
C ASN A 31 -2.59 -14.86 12.92
N GLY A 32 -1.27 -14.69 12.87
CA GLY A 32 -0.45 -15.18 11.77
C GLY A 32 -0.52 -14.36 10.48
N ILE A 33 -1.21 -13.21 10.47
CA ILE A 33 -1.29 -12.27 9.34
C ILE A 33 -0.52 -11.00 9.67
N TYR A 34 0.33 -10.55 8.74
CA TYR A 34 0.96 -9.24 8.87
C TYR A 34 -0.05 -8.12 8.57
N ILE A 35 -0.06 -7.12 9.45
CA ILE A 35 -0.84 -5.89 9.31
C ILE A 35 0.07 -4.80 8.75
N ILE A 36 -0.35 -4.15 7.68
CA ILE A 36 0.37 -3.08 7.00
C ILE A 36 0.15 -1.76 7.73
N ASP A 37 1.20 -0.95 7.89
CA ASP A 37 1.10 0.39 8.49
C ASP A 37 0.43 1.37 7.54
N LEU A 38 -0.85 1.63 7.78
CA LEU A 38 -1.62 2.52 6.95
C LEU A 38 -1.21 3.99 7.04
N ARG A 39 -0.48 4.42 8.07
CA ARG A 39 0.07 5.79 8.11
C ARG A 39 1.13 5.94 7.04
N GLN A 40 2.06 4.98 6.95
CA GLN A 40 3.03 4.94 5.87
C GLN A 40 2.33 4.83 4.52
N SER A 41 1.29 3.99 4.39
CA SER A 41 0.52 3.91 3.14
C SER A 41 -0.03 5.27 2.70
N LEU A 42 -0.55 6.09 3.61
CA LEU A 42 -1.04 7.44 3.28
C LEU A 42 0.08 8.35 2.77
N ASP A 43 1.24 8.36 3.43
CA ASP A 43 2.40 9.16 3.00
C ASP A 43 2.89 8.76 1.59
N TYR A 44 2.85 7.46 1.27
CA TYR A 44 3.24 6.97 -0.05
C TYR A 44 2.14 7.18 -1.10
N ILE A 45 0.86 7.16 -0.71
CA ILE A 45 -0.24 7.50 -1.61
C ILE A 45 -0.13 8.95 -2.07
N GLU A 46 0.22 9.88 -1.19
CA GLU A 46 0.40 11.30 -1.55
C GLU A 46 1.50 11.46 -2.62
N LYS A 47 2.67 10.82 -2.40
CA LYS A 47 3.78 10.82 -3.38
C LYS A 47 3.39 10.19 -4.71
N ALA A 48 2.70 9.06 -4.68
CA ALA A 48 2.25 8.38 -5.90
C ALA A 48 1.20 9.22 -6.64
N TYR A 49 0.29 9.87 -5.91
CA TYR A 49 -0.72 10.76 -6.46
C TYR A 49 -0.10 11.94 -7.18
N ASP A 50 0.89 12.61 -6.57
CA ASP A 50 1.60 13.73 -7.19
C ASP A 50 2.32 13.31 -8.48
N PHE A 51 2.99 12.15 -8.45
CA PHE A 51 3.65 11.59 -9.64
C PHE A 51 2.66 11.32 -10.77
N ILE A 52 1.54 10.65 -10.48
CA ILE A 52 0.50 10.35 -11.48
C ILE A 52 -0.09 11.63 -12.04
N LYS A 53 -0.42 12.59 -11.16
CA LYS A 53 -0.97 13.90 -11.54
C LYS A 53 -0.05 14.63 -12.52
N ASN A 54 1.25 14.71 -12.22
CA ASN A 54 2.22 15.37 -13.07
C ASN A 54 2.38 14.64 -14.41
N THR A 55 2.49 13.30 -14.38
CA THR A 55 2.62 12.48 -15.59
C THR A 55 1.46 12.70 -16.54
N VAL A 56 0.22 12.72 -16.03
CA VAL A 56 -0.98 12.95 -16.85
C VAL A 56 -1.06 14.40 -17.33
N ALA A 57 -0.66 15.38 -16.50
CA ALA A 57 -0.64 16.79 -16.89
C ALA A 57 0.34 17.07 -18.04
N GLU A 58 1.44 16.32 -18.14
CA GLU A 58 2.42 16.38 -19.23
C GLU A 58 1.99 15.59 -20.49
N GLY A 59 0.80 14.97 -20.48
CA GLY A 59 0.31 14.15 -21.59
C GLY A 59 0.87 12.73 -21.62
N GLY A 60 1.50 12.28 -20.53
CA GLY A 60 1.98 10.91 -20.37
C GLY A 60 0.84 9.89 -20.22
N SER A 61 1.17 8.61 -20.41
CA SER A 61 0.22 7.50 -20.29
C SER A 61 0.51 6.65 -19.04
N ILE A 62 -0.55 6.11 -18.43
CA ILE A 62 -0.48 5.19 -17.29
C ILE A 62 -1.01 3.83 -17.73
N LEU A 63 -0.15 2.81 -17.74
CA LEU A 63 -0.55 1.44 -18.05
C LEU A 63 -1.15 0.78 -16.81
N PHE A 64 -2.41 0.36 -16.92
CA PHE A 64 -3.08 -0.45 -15.90
C PHE A 64 -2.86 -1.92 -16.22
N VAL A 65 -2.37 -2.69 -15.24
CA VAL A 65 -2.15 -4.14 -15.37
C VAL A 65 -2.85 -4.86 -14.23
N GLY A 66 -3.64 -5.88 -14.58
CA GLY A 66 -4.27 -6.82 -13.67
C GLY A 66 -4.41 -8.17 -14.35
N THR A 67 -4.31 -9.25 -13.58
CA THR A 67 -4.47 -10.64 -14.05
C THR A 67 -5.34 -11.40 -13.08
#